data_AF-A0A4S4B6W5-F1
#
_entry.id   AF-A0A4S4B6W5-F1
#
_cell.length_a   1.000
_cell.length_b   1.000
_cell.length_c   1.000
_cell.angle_alpha   90.00
_cell.angle_beta   90.00
_cell.angle_gamma   90.00
#
_symmetry.space_group_name_H-M   'P 1'
#
loop_
_entity.id
_entity.type
_entity.pdbx_description
1 polymer ?
#
loop_
_entity_poly.entity_id
_entity_poly.type
_entity_poly.pdbx_seq_one_letter_code
_entity_poly.pdbx_strand_id
1 'polypeptide(L)'
;MEAFWLAVTNLGRDEVFIVALALYTWLVNPRGGRNLGVAFALSYLVNTALKFGFELPRPFTNDPAAASAAAKATAGGPGLPSGHTQMAATLWGGIALQVRRPGMWAAAGLLIALIAYSRLALNVHYPSDVLAGLILGGLFALMAARIHVPDDGAVRWGVPALLLAVAAFLPAGTPREYGTALGLLAGFWFARPTFTPPRDLAGRLIVAVLGLVLVFVVFFGLGALPQSVKDIGLVRALRYALLVWVAAEGVPLVLRRWIPKNGE
;
A
#
# COMPACT_ATOMS: atom_id res chain seq x y z
N MET A 1 0.39 28.81 0.15
CA MET A 1 1.34 27.71 -0.14
C MET A 1 0.98 26.42 0.59
N GLU A 2 0.52 26.46 1.84
CA GLU A 2 0.15 25.25 2.60
C GLU A 2 -0.90 24.35 1.92
N ALA A 3 -1.99 24.93 1.39
CA ALA A 3 -3.05 24.16 0.71
C ALA A 3 -2.51 23.30 -0.46
N PHE A 4 -1.51 23.81 -1.19
CA PHE A 4 -0.82 23.04 -2.23
C PHE A 4 -0.10 21.83 -1.64
N TRP A 5 0.67 22.02 -0.56
CA TRP A 5 1.39 20.92 0.08
C TRP A 5 0.46 19.88 0.73
N LEU A 6 -0.67 20.31 1.28
CA LEU A 6 -1.73 19.40 1.74
C LEU A 6 -2.31 18.58 0.58
N ALA A 7 -2.56 19.20 -0.58
CA ALA A 7 -3.02 18.49 -1.77
C ALA A 7 -1.97 17.48 -2.28
N VAL A 8 -0.70 17.88 -2.34
CA VAL A 8 0.41 17.00 -2.74
C VAL A 8 0.56 15.84 -1.76
N THR A 9 0.48 16.09 -0.45
CA THR A 9 0.65 15.04 0.55
C THR A 9 -0.48 14.03 0.53
N ASN A 10 -1.69 14.42 0.12
CA ASN A 10 -2.81 13.50 -0.09
C ASN A 10 -2.54 12.46 -1.18
N LEU A 11 -1.60 12.69 -2.10
CA LEU A 11 -1.14 11.68 -3.07
C LEU A 11 -0.38 10.52 -2.39
N GLY A 12 0.06 10.71 -1.13
CA GLY A 12 0.72 9.70 -0.31
C GLY A 12 -0.21 8.94 0.64
N ARG A 13 -1.54 9.00 0.42
CA ARG A 13 -2.53 8.29 1.23
C ARG A 13 -2.79 6.86 0.74
N ASP A 14 -3.24 6.02 1.66
CA ASP A 14 -3.56 4.61 1.41
C ASP A 14 -4.53 4.42 0.24
N GLU A 15 -5.55 5.28 0.08
CA GLU A 15 -6.53 5.15 -1.00
C GLU A 15 -5.88 5.33 -2.39
N VAL A 16 -4.91 6.24 -2.51
CA VAL A 16 -4.17 6.46 -3.76
C VAL A 16 -3.30 5.24 -4.08
N PHE A 17 -2.68 4.66 -3.06
CA PHE A 17 -1.87 3.45 -3.22
C PHE A 17 -2.72 2.23 -3.60
N ILE A 18 -3.92 2.08 -3.01
CA ILE A 18 -4.89 1.04 -3.39
C ILE A 18 -5.25 1.19 -4.87
N VAL A 19 -5.63 2.40 -5.31
CA VAL A 19 -5.97 2.69 -6.70
C VAL A 19 -4.81 2.37 -7.64
N ALA A 20 -3.63 2.91 -7.37
CA ALA A 20 -2.48 2.76 -8.24
C ALA A 20 -2.01 1.29 -8.34
N LEU A 21 -1.97 0.57 -7.22
CA LEU A 21 -1.58 -0.83 -7.20
C LEU A 21 -2.62 -1.74 -7.89
N ALA A 22 -3.91 -1.47 -7.69
CA ALA A 22 -4.99 -2.20 -8.36
C ALA A 22 -4.94 -1.98 -9.88
N LEU A 23 -4.87 -0.72 -10.33
CA LEU A 23 -4.76 -0.38 -11.76
C LEU A 23 -3.49 -0.97 -12.38
N TYR A 24 -2.35 -0.94 -11.68
CA TYR A 24 -1.13 -1.56 -12.14
C TYR A 24 -1.29 -3.07 -12.34
N THR A 25 -1.93 -3.74 -11.37
CA THR A 25 -2.20 -5.18 -11.40
C THR A 25 -3.12 -5.53 -12.58
N TRP A 26 -4.21 -4.79 -12.80
CA TRP A 26 -5.20 -5.11 -13.82
C TRP A 26 -4.77 -4.74 -15.24
N LEU A 27 -4.09 -3.60 -15.39
CA LEU A 27 -3.89 -2.98 -16.70
C LEU A 27 -2.47 -3.14 -17.25
N VAL A 28 -1.52 -3.61 -16.42
CA VAL A 28 -0.10 -3.64 -16.81
C VAL A 28 0.53 -5.00 -16.56
N ASN A 29 0.62 -5.42 -15.29
CA ASN A 29 1.35 -6.64 -14.94
C ASN A 29 0.72 -7.30 -13.71
N PRO A 30 -0.12 -8.34 -13.88
CA PRO A 30 -0.82 -8.99 -12.77
C PRO A 30 0.13 -9.63 -11.75
N ARG A 31 1.12 -10.39 -12.24
CA ARG A 31 2.15 -11.00 -11.38
C ARG A 31 3.06 -9.96 -10.75
N GLY A 32 3.43 -8.94 -11.51
CA GLY A 32 4.20 -7.80 -11.03
C GLY A 32 3.49 -7.02 -9.93
N GLY A 33 2.18 -6.83 -10.07
CA GLY A 33 1.32 -6.20 -9.08
C GLY A 33 1.23 -6.98 -7.78
N ARG A 34 1.15 -8.32 -7.85
CA ARG A 34 1.28 -9.18 -6.68
C ARG A 34 2.64 -9.04 -5.99
N ASN A 35 3.74 -9.14 -6.73
CA ASN A 35 5.08 -9.01 -6.16
C ASN A 35 5.29 -7.64 -5.50
N LEU A 36 4.79 -6.59 -6.15
CA LEU A 36 4.79 -5.23 -5.61
C LEU A 36 3.92 -5.13 -4.35
N GLY A 37 2.75 -5.76 -4.33
CA GLY A 37 1.88 -5.79 -3.15
C GLY A 37 2.51 -6.50 -1.95
N VAL A 38 3.19 -7.62 -2.16
CA VAL A 38 3.98 -8.30 -1.11
C VAL A 38 5.07 -7.38 -0.59
N ALA A 39 5.83 -6.75 -1.48
CA ALA A 39 6.89 -5.82 -1.09
C ALA A 39 6.37 -4.57 -0.37
N PHE A 40 5.23 -4.03 -0.82
CA PHE A 40 4.56 -2.90 -0.20
C PHE A 40 4.08 -3.25 1.21
N ALA A 41 3.45 -4.41 1.40
CA ALA A 41 2.98 -4.86 2.70
C ALA A 41 4.14 -5.10 3.69
N LEU A 42 5.25 -5.69 3.24
CA LEU A 42 6.47 -5.83 4.04
C LEU A 42 7.10 -4.48 4.36
N SER A 43 7.15 -3.56 3.39
CA SER A 43 7.61 -2.17 3.60
C SER A 43 6.76 -1.49 4.69
N TYR A 44 5.45 -1.62 4.61
CA TYR A 44 4.52 -1.06 5.58
C TYR A 44 4.70 -1.67 6.98
N LEU A 45 4.90 -2.99 7.07
CA LEU A 45 5.18 -3.68 8.33
C LEU A 45 6.50 -3.20 8.95
N VAL A 46 7.57 -3.08 8.17
CA VAL A 46 8.86 -2.56 8.64
C VAL A 46 8.76 -1.09 9.05
N ASN A 47 8.05 -0.25 8.28
CA ASN A 47 7.80 1.14 8.66
C ASN A 47 7.12 1.22 10.03
N THR A 48 6.06 0.41 10.21
CA THR A 48 5.30 0.34 11.46
C THR A 48 6.19 -0.12 12.61
N ALA A 49 6.95 -1.20 12.44
CA ALA A 49 7.84 -1.73 13.46
C ALA A 49 8.91 -0.72 13.89
N LEU A 50 9.53 -0.01 12.94
CA LEU A 50 10.53 1.00 13.27
C LEU A 50 9.90 2.23 13.93
N LYS A 51 8.72 2.67 13.48
CA LYS A 51 8.00 3.80 14.09
C LYS A 51 7.72 3.56 15.57
N PHE A 52 7.10 2.43 15.90
CA PHE A 52 6.72 2.11 17.28
C PHE A 52 7.86 1.49 18.09
N GLY A 53 8.95 1.07 17.44
CA GLY A 53 10.18 0.65 18.13
C GLY A 53 11.05 1.83 18.58
N PHE A 54 11.16 2.88 17.77
CA PHE A 54 11.98 4.05 18.11
C PHE A 54 11.21 5.17 18.81
N GLU A 55 9.91 5.28 18.57
CA GLU A 55 9.01 6.27 19.19
C GLU A 55 9.51 7.73 19.11
N LEU A 56 10.26 8.08 18.06
CA LEU A 56 10.85 9.40 17.95
C LEU A 56 9.79 10.50 17.77
N PRO A 57 9.95 11.65 18.44
CA PRO A 57 9.00 12.75 18.37
C PRO A 57 9.00 13.38 16.97
N ARG A 58 7.89 14.05 16.64
CA ARG A 58 7.77 14.85 15.41
C ARG A 58 8.19 16.29 15.68
N PRO A 59 8.49 17.10 14.65
CA PRO A 59 8.81 18.52 14.85
C PRO A 59 7.75 19.25 15.69
N PHE A 60 6.47 18.99 15.41
CA PHE A 60 5.36 19.61 16.12
C PHE A 60 5.09 19.08 17.54
N THR A 61 5.79 18.02 17.97
CA THR A 61 5.72 17.54 19.36
C THR A 61 6.47 18.50 20.29
N ASN A 62 7.61 19.03 19.83
CA ASN A 62 8.42 19.98 20.59
C ASN A 62 7.95 21.42 20.41
N ASP A 63 7.49 21.77 19.21
CA ASP A 63 6.87 23.07 18.91
C ASP A 63 5.49 22.86 18.27
N PRO A 64 4.40 22.88 19.05
CA PRO A 64 3.06 22.73 18.51
C PRO A 64 2.68 23.76 17.45
N ALA A 65 3.31 24.93 17.41
CA ALA A 65 3.04 25.95 16.39
C ALA A 65 3.73 25.64 15.05
N ALA A 66 4.70 24.72 15.02
CA ALA A 66 5.46 24.39 13.82
C ALA A 66 4.60 23.80 12.68
N ALA A 67 3.46 23.19 12.99
CA ALA A 67 2.54 22.61 12.01
C ALA A 67 1.08 22.95 12.33
N SER A 68 0.29 23.23 11.29
CA SER A 68 -1.15 23.46 11.42
C SER A 68 -1.89 22.18 11.86
N ALA A 69 -3.14 22.35 12.31
CA ALA A 69 -4.01 21.22 12.62
C ALA A 69 -4.23 20.30 11.41
N ALA A 70 -4.39 20.87 10.21
CA ALA A 70 -4.57 20.10 8.98
C ALA A 70 -3.31 19.29 8.64
N ALA A 71 -2.12 19.87 8.76
CA ALA A 71 -0.86 19.17 8.57
C ALA A 71 -0.70 18.00 9.55
N LYS A 72 -0.95 18.25 10.85
CA LYS A 72 -0.89 17.23 11.91
C LYS A 72 -1.85 16.06 11.66
N ALA A 73 -3.05 16.32 11.13
CA ALA A 73 -4.02 15.28 10.80
C ALA A 73 -3.50 14.30 9.73
N THR A 74 -2.53 14.70 8.91
CA THR A 74 -1.87 13.81 7.93
C THR A 74 -0.71 12.98 8.52
N ALA A 75 -0.41 13.14 9.81
CA ALA A 75 0.82 12.67 10.44
C ALA A 75 0.53 11.77 11.65
N GLY A 76 0.00 10.57 11.39
CA GLY A 76 -0.28 9.57 12.43
C GLY A 76 0.98 8.90 13.00
N GLY A 77 0.94 8.56 14.29
CA GLY A 77 1.99 7.82 15.00
C GLY A 77 3.35 8.55 15.10
N PRO A 78 4.41 7.85 15.56
CA PRO A 78 5.76 8.39 15.70
C PRO A 78 6.40 8.90 14.40
N GLY A 79 7.50 9.65 14.51
CA GLY A 79 8.21 10.29 13.39
C GLY A 79 8.91 9.31 12.44
N LEU A 80 10.04 8.74 12.88
CA LEU A 80 10.94 7.94 12.03
C LEU A 80 10.41 6.52 11.77
N PRO A 81 10.41 5.99 10.53
CA PRO A 81 10.59 6.69 9.25
C PRO A 81 9.29 7.27 8.68
N SER A 82 9.39 8.21 7.74
CA SER A 82 8.23 8.80 7.07
C SER A 82 7.48 7.75 6.24
N GLY A 83 6.24 7.42 6.66
CA GLY A 83 5.40 6.43 5.99
C GLY A 83 4.97 6.85 4.58
N HIS A 84 4.56 8.12 4.38
CA HIS A 84 4.19 8.63 3.05
C HIS A 84 5.36 8.53 2.09
N THR A 85 6.56 8.92 2.54
CA THR A 85 7.78 8.85 1.73
C THR A 85 8.14 7.41 1.40
N GLN A 86 8.16 6.52 2.39
CA GLN A 86 8.54 5.12 2.20
C GLN A 86 7.58 4.39 1.28
N MET A 87 6.27 4.54 1.49
CA MET A 87 5.25 3.86 0.67
C MET A 87 5.23 4.41 -0.76
N ALA A 88 5.37 5.73 -0.94
CA ALA A 88 5.50 6.32 -2.26
C ALA A 88 6.74 5.79 -3.02
N ALA A 89 7.89 5.72 -2.34
CA ALA A 89 9.12 5.19 -2.93
C ALA A 89 9.00 3.69 -3.27
N THR A 90 8.39 2.88 -2.40
CA THR A 90 8.13 1.46 -2.69
C THR A 90 7.21 1.29 -3.90
N LEU A 91 6.07 1.98 -3.93
CA LEU A 91 5.05 1.80 -4.96
C LEU A 91 5.51 2.33 -6.31
N TRP A 92 5.82 3.63 -6.40
CA TRP A 92 6.14 4.28 -7.66
C TRP A 92 7.49 3.81 -8.20
N GLY A 93 8.48 3.63 -7.32
CA GLY A 93 9.77 3.05 -7.68
C GLY A 93 9.63 1.60 -8.15
N GLY A 94 8.80 0.80 -7.48
CA GLY A 94 8.52 -0.57 -7.87
C GLY A 94 7.86 -0.67 -9.25
N ILE A 95 6.86 0.16 -9.52
CA ILE A 95 6.23 0.26 -10.85
C ILE A 95 7.27 0.66 -11.91
N ALA A 96 8.09 1.68 -11.64
CA ALA A 96 9.12 2.12 -12.58
C ALA A 96 10.16 1.05 -12.89
N LEU A 97 10.62 0.31 -11.87
CA LEU A 97 11.57 -0.80 -12.01
C LEU A 97 11.03 -1.97 -12.82
N GLN A 98 9.73 -2.25 -12.73
CA GLN A 98 9.08 -3.32 -13.45
C GLN A 98 8.68 -2.91 -14.89
N VAL A 99 8.25 -1.66 -15.10
CA VAL A 99 7.85 -1.14 -16.42
C VAL A 99 9.05 -0.73 -17.28
N ARG A 100 10.12 -0.21 -16.67
CA ARG A 100 11.41 0.14 -17.30
C ARG A 100 11.31 1.13 -18.48
N ARG A 101 10.35 2.06 -18.45
CA ARG A 101 10.22 3.12 -19.45
C ARG A 101 10.69 4.48 -18.92
N PRO A 102 11.42 5.29 -19.70
CA PRO A 102 11.93 6.58 -19.24
C PRO A 102 10.86 7.51 -18.66
N GLY A 103 9.69 7.60 -19.32
CA GLY A 103 8.57 8.40 -18.81
C GLY A 103 8.03 7.92 -17.47
N MET A 104 8.09 6.61 -17.18
CA MET A 104 7.66 6.06 -15.89
C MET A 104 8.68 6.39 -14.79
N TRP A 105 9.98 6.36 -15.10
CA TRP A 105 11.02 6.80 -14.16
C TRP A 105 10.88 8.28 -13.81
N ALA A 106 10.64 9.14 -14.81
CA ALA A 106 10.42 10.57 -14.59
C ALA A 106 9.17 10.82 -13.72
N ALA A 107 8.05 10.17 -14.04
CA ALA A 107 6.81 10.29 -13.27
C ALA A 107 6.97 9.80 -11.83
N ALA A 108 7.61 8.64 -11.63
CA ALA A 108 7.87 8.09 -10.31
C ALA A 108 8.79 9.00 -9.48
N GLY A 109 9.91 9.47 -10.06
CA GLY A 109 10.84 10.38 -9.41
C GLY A 109 10.16 11.69 -8.98
N LEU A 110 9.34 12.27 -9.85
CA LEU A 110 8.58 13.48 -9.56
C LEU A 110 7.58 13.26 -8.40
N LEU A 111 6.77 12.20 -8.46
CA LEU A 111 5.78 11.91 -7.41
C LEU A 111 6.44 11.64 -6.06
N ILE A 112 7.53 10.84 -6.05
CA ILE A 112 8.28 10.55 -4.83
C ILE A 112 8.87 11.84 -4.26
N ALA A 113 9.51 12.68 -5.08
CA ALA A 113 10.10 13.94 -4.64
C ALA A 113 9.05 14.91 -4.08
N LEU A 114 7.91 15.07 -4.78
CA LEU A 114 6.82 15.92 -4.33
C LEU A 114 6.22 15.45 -3.00
N ILE A 115 5.91 14.15 -2.87
CA ILE A 115 5.37 13.57 -1.64
C ILE A 115 6.40 13.71 -0.50
N ALA A 116 7.66 13.36 -0.73
CA ALA A 116 8.72 13.45 0.26
C ALA A 116 8.91 14.89 0.75
N TYR A 117 9.01 15.85 -0.16
CA TYR A 117 9.18 17.25 0.17
C TYR A 117 7.96 17.84 0.88
N SER A 118 6.74 17.41 0.52
CA SER A 118 5.51 17.85 1.22
C SER A 118 5.58 17.58 2.73
N ARG A 119 6.25 16.50 3.16
CA ARG A 119 6.37 16.14 4.58
C ARG A 119 7.27 17.11 5.35
N LEU A 120 8.28 17.65 4.68
CA LEU A 120 9.15 18.69 5.22
C LEU A 120 8.46 20.05 5.19
N ALA A 121 7.83 20.38 4.06
CA ALA A 121 7.12 21.65 3.89
C ALA A 121 5.93 21.83 4.86
N LEU A 122 5.34 20.72 5.32
CA LEU A 122 4.27 20.70 6.32
C LEU A 122 4.80 20.59 7.77
N ASN A 123 6.12 20.56 7.98
CA ASN A 123 6.77 20.41 9.29
C ASN A 123 6.29 19.20 10.11
N VAL A 124 5.93 18.11 9.43
CA VAL A 124 5.43 16.89 10.09
C VAL A 124 6.51 15.82 10.26
N HIS A 125 7.65 15.99 9.59
CA HIS A 125 8.79 15.08 9.62
C HIS A 125 10.10 15.85 9.59
N TYR A 126 11.13 15.25 10.20
CA TYR A 126 12.51 15.69 10.04
C TYR A 126 13.09 15.18 8.70
N PRO A 127 14.15 15.83 8.16
CA PRO A 127 14.86 15.33 6.98
C PRO A 127 15.35 13.88 7.12
N SER A 128 15.78 13.48 8.33
CA SER A 128 16.17 12.09 8.64
C SER A 128 15.03 11.10 8.43
N ASP A 129 13.81 11.43 8.85
CA ASP A 129 12.63 10.59 8.67
C ASP A 129 12.34 10.32 7.20
N VAL A 130 12.48 11.37 6.38
CA VAL A 130 12.27 11.34 4.93
C VAL A 130 13.37 10.53 4.26
N LEU A 131 14.64 10.77 4.61
CA LEU A 131 15.77 10.04 4.05
C LEU A 131 15.69 8.54 4.36
N ALA A 132 15.40 8.17 5.62
CA ALA A 132 15.19 6.78 6.01
C ALA A 132 14.01 6.15 5.23
N GLY A 133 12.93 6.90 5.05
CA GLY A 133 11.79 6.48 4.23
C GLY A 133 12.18 6.23 2.77
N LEU A 134 12.97 7.11 2.14
CA LEU A 134 13.45 6.93 0.76
C LEU A 134 14.34 5.69 0.63
N ILE A 135 15.27 5.48 1.56
CA ILE A 135 16.18 4.32 1.57
C ILE A 135 15.39 3.03 1.68
N LEU A 136 14.56 2.90 2.73
CA LEU A 136 13.74 1.71 2.95
C LEU A 136 12.80 1.48 1.76
N GLY A 137 12.15 2.54 1.29
CA GLY A 137 11.21 2.47 0.18
C GLY A 137 11.86 1.97 -1.11
N GLY A 138 13.06 2.46 -1.42
CA GLY A 138 13.87 2.01 -2.54
C GLY A 138 14.32 0.56 -2.43
N LEU A 139 14.72 0.10 -1.24
CA LEU A 139 15.06 -1.31 -1.00
C LEU A 139 13.87 -2.23 -1.27
N PHE A 140 12.68 -1.87 -0.80
CA PHE A 140 11.46 -2.64 -1.07
C PHE A 140 11.01 -2.55 -2.53
N ALA A 141 11.24 -1.43 -3.21
CA ALA A 141 11.01 -1.31 -4.65
C ALA A 141 11.92 -2.26 -5.46
N LEU A 142 13.20 -2.37 -5.08
CA LEU A 142 14.13 -3.34 -5.67
C LEU A 142 13.69 -4.78 -5.39
N MET A 143 13.25 -5.06 -4.17
CA MET A 143 12.70 -6.37 -3.80
C MET A 143 11.48 -6.72 -4.67
N ALA A 144 10.54 -5.79 -4.87
CA ALA A 144 9.36 -6.00 -5.71
C ALA A 144 9.71 -6.45 -7.14
N ALA A 145 10.81 -5.94 -7.70
CA ALA A 145 11.26 -6.27 -9.05
C ALA A 145 12.02 -7.60 -9.14
N ARG A 146 12.40 -8.21 -8.01
CA ARG A 146 13.26 -9.41 -7.96
C ARG A 146 12.64 -10.58 -7.22
N ILE A 147 11.68 -10.34 -6.33
CA ILE A 147 11.06 -11.38 -5.52
C ILE A 147 10.27 -12.36 -6.39
N HIS A 148 10.38 -13.64 -6.05
CA HIS A 148 9.53 -14.69 -6.59
C HIS A 148 8.66 -15.22 -5.46
N VAL A 149 7.37 -14.92 -5.52
CA VAL A 149 6.39 -15.43 -4.55
C VAL A 149 5.87 -16.77 -5.08
N PRO A 150 5.96 -17.88 -4.32
CA PRO A 150 5.55 -19.20 -4.80
C PRO A 150 4.09 -19.25 -5.27
N ASP A 151 3.86 -19.82 -6.45
CA ASP A 151 2.51 -20.02 -6.99
C ASP A 151 1.80 -21.24 -6.38
N ASP A 152 2.51 -22.17 -5.74
CA ASP A 152 1.94 -23.42 -5.23
C ASP A 152 2.67 -23.95 -3.98
N GLY A 153 2.28 -25.15 -3.54
CA GLY A 153 2.85 -25.81 -2.37
C GLY A 153 2.36 -25.28 -1.01
N ALA A 154 2.93 -25.86 0.05
CA ALA A 154 2.52 -25.58 1.43
C ALA A 154 2.78 -24.12 1.83
N VAL A 155 3.84 -23.50 1.32
CA VAL A 155 4.25 -22.12 1.67
C VAL A 155 3.20 -21.08 1.26
N ARG A 156 2.49 -21.31 0.15
CA ARG A 156 1.40 -20.44 -0.31
C ARG A 156 0.27 -20.32 0.73
N TRP A 157 0.02 -21.39 1.48
CA TRP A 157 -1.05 -21.45 2.48
C TRP A 157 -0.53 -21.20 3.89
N GLY A 158 0.63 -21.74 4.22
CA GLY A 158 1.24 -21.66 5.54
C GLY A 158 1.62 -20.24 5.93
N VAL A 159 2.16 -19.43 5.00
CA VAL A 159 2.54 -18.05 5.31
C VAL A 159 1.32 -17.17 5.63
N PRO A 160 0.25 -17.11 4.80
CA PRO A 160 -0.96 -16.38 5.16
C PRO A 160 -1.60 -16.89 6.47
N ALA A 161 -1.65 -18.20 6.68
CA ALA A 161 -2.19 -18.78 7.91
C ALA A 161 -1.39 -18.34 9.15
N LEU A 162 -0.06 -18.36 9.07
CA LEU A 162 0.82 -17.87 10.13
C LEU A 162 0.61 -16.37 10.38
N LEU A 163 0.54 -15.54 9.34
CA LEU A 163 0.34 -14.10 9.47
C LEU A 163 -1.01 -13.77 10.12
N LEU A 164 -2.07 -14.49 9.75
CA LEU A 164 -3.38 -14.34 10.36
C LEU A 164 -3.41 -14.88 11.81
N ALA A 165 -2.69 -15.96 12.10
CA ALA A 165 -2.51 -16.43 13.47
C ALA A 165 -1.79 -15.37 14.32
N VAL A 166 -0.68 -14.81 13.84
CA VAL A 166 0.01 -13.70 14.52
C VAL A 166 -0.95 -12.52 14.74
N ALA A 167 -1.76 -12.15 13.74
CA ALA A 167 -2.76 -11.09 13.87
C ALA A 167 -3.82 -11.39 14.95
N ALA A 168 -4.18 -12.66 15.16
CA ALA A 168 -5.12 -13.10 16.19
C ALA A 168 -4.57 -13.00 17.61
N PHE A 169 -3.25 -13.07 17.77
CA PHE A 169 -2.58 -12.99 19.06
C PHE A 169 -1.91 -11.63 19.31
N LEU A 170 -2.19 -10.60 18.50
CA LEU A 170 -1.72 -9.25 18.79
C LEU A 170 -2.33 -8.75 20.11
N PRO A 171 -1.51 -8.26 21.06
CA PRO A 171 -2.01 -7.69 22.30
C PRO A 171 -3.00 -6.54 22.08
N ALA A 172 -3.95 -6.39 23.00
CA ALA A 172 -4.83 -5.22 23.00
C ALA A 172 -4.00 -3.93 23.12
N GLY A 173 -4.35 -2.91 22.33
CA GLY A 173 -3.60 -1.65 22.26
C GLY A 173 -2.44 -1.65 21.27
N THR A 174 -2.13 -2.78 20.62
CA THR A 174 -1.17 -2.82 19.50
C THR A 174 -1.63 -1.84 18.41
N PRO A 175 -0.71 -1.02 17.84
CA PRO A 175 -1.06 -0.14 16.73
C PRO A 175 -1.76 -0.87 15.59
N ARG A 176 -2.89 -0.32 15.14
CA ARG A 176 -3.76 -0.91 14.11
C ARG A 176 -3.04 -1.19 12.80
N GLU A 177 -1.96 -0.45 12.53
CA GLU A 177 -1.10 -0.57 11.37
C GLU A 177 -0.51 -1.99 11.24
N TYR A 178 -0.22 -2.68 12.35
CA TYR A 178 0.26 -4.08 12.32
C TYR A 178 -0.78 -5.02 11.71
N GLY A 179 -2.04 -4.94 12.15
CA GLY A 179 -3.13 -5.74 11.60
C GLY A 179 -3.34 -5.47 10.11
N THR A 180 -3.28 -4.20 9.70
CA THR A 180 -3.33 -3.82 8.28
C THR A 180 -2.19 -4.46 7.48
N ALA A 181 -0.94 -4.35 7.96
CA ALA A 181 0.24 -4.86 7.29
C ALA A 181 0.20 -6.39 7.10
N LEU A 182 -0.15 -7.12 8.17
CA LEU A 182 -0.28 -8.57 8.15
C LEU A 182 -1.39 -9.03 7.20
N GLY A 183 -2.52 -8.33 7.19
CA GLY A 183 -3.63 -8.59 6.27
C GLY A 183 -3.26 -8.39 4.81
N LEU A 184 -2.64 -7.24 4.48
CA LEU A 184 -2.16 -6.97 3.13
C LEU A 184 -1.15 -8.03 2.68
N LEU A 185 -0.19 -8.38 3.54
CA LEU A 185 0.83 -9.37 3.23
C LEU A 185 0.22 -10.75 3.01
N ALA A 186 -0.68 -11.19 3.89
CA ALA A 186 -1.38 -12.46 3.75
C ALA A 186 -2.19 -12.51 2.44
N GLY A 187 -2.91 -11.44 2.10
CA GLY A 187 -3.69 -11.33 0.88
C GLY A 187 -2.82 -11.41 -0.39
N PHE A 188 -1.76 -10.61 -0.48
CA PHE A 188 -0.90 -10.60 -1.67
C PHE A 188 -0.07 -11.86 -1.80
N TRP A 189 0.36 -12.46 -0.68
CA TRP A 189 1.06 -13.74 -0.69
C TRP A 189 0.16 -14.86 -1.21
N PHE A 190 -1.10 -14.88 -0.78
CA PHE A 190 -2.08 -15.89 -1.17
C PHE A 190 -2.55 -15.77 -2.62
N ALA A 191 -2.71 -14.53 -3.11
CA ALA A 191 -3.21 -14.23 -4.44
C ALA A 191 -2.34 -14.86 -5.54
N ARG A 192 -2.97 -15.20 -6.66
CA ARG A 192 -2.41 -15.76 -7.89
C ARG A 192 -3.13 -15.16 -9.10
N PRO A 193 -2.95 -13.85 -9.33
CA PRO A 193 -3.63 -13.16 -10.43
C PRO A 193 -3.18 -13.75 -11.77
N THR A 194 -4.07 -14.55 -12.37
CA THR A 194 -3.82 -15.36 -13.57
C THR A 194 -4.74 -14.92 -14.71
N PHE A 195 -4.60 -13.68 -15.15
CA PHE A 195 -5.39 -13.10 -16.23
C PHE A 195 -4.51 -12.30 -17.19
N THR A 196 -5.04 -11.99 -18.37
CA THR A 196 -4.38 -11.13 -19.35
C THR A 196 -4.95 -9.72 -19.30
N PRO A 197 -4.13 -8.67 -19.13
CA PRO A 197 -4.60 -7.28 -19.15
C PRO A 197 -5.32 -6.91 -20.47
N PRO A 198 -6.34 -6.02 -20.41
CA PRO A 198 -7.09 -5.61 -21.59
C PRO A 198 -6.21 -4.77 -22.52
N ARG A 199 -6.32 -5.00 -23.83
CA ARG A 199 -5.47 -4.34 -24.84
C ARG A 199 -6.07 -3.06 -25.41
N ASP A 200 -7.39 -3.04 -25.61
CA ASP A 200 -8.11 -1.90 -26.16
C ASP A 200 -8.49 -0.89 -25.07
N LEU A 201 -8.74 0.35 -25.49
CA LEU A 201 -9.07 1.45 -24.58
C LEU A 201 -10.38 1.20 -23.81
N ALA A 202 -11.40 0.65 -24.47
CA ALA A 202 -12.69 0.41 -23.84
C ALA A 202 -12.57 -0.62 -22.72
N GLY A 203 -11.93 -1.76 -22.98
CA GLY A 203 -11.64 -2.78 -21.97
C GLY A 203 -10.86 -2.22 -20.78
N ARG A 204 -9.83 -1.41 -21.04
CA ARG A 204 -9.03 -0.76 -19.98
C ARG A 204 -9.87 0.19 -19.12
N LEU A 205 -10.71 1.02 -19.72
CA LEU A 205 -11.59 1.95 -19.00
C LEU A 205 -12.66 1.20 -18.20
N ILE A 206 -13.29 0.19 -18.78
CA ILE A 206 -14.31 -0.63 -18.12
C ILE A 206 -13.72 -1.33 -16.90
N VAL A 207 -12.57 -2.00 -17.06
CA VAL A 207 -11.90 -2.71 -15.96
C VAL A 207 -11.44 -1.75 -14.88
N ALA A 208 -10.87 -0.60 -15.25
CA ALA A 208 -10.46 0.42 -14.29
C ALA A 208 -11.66 0.91 -13.47
N VAL A 209 -12.75 1.35 -14.12
CA VAL A 209 -13.89 1.96 -13.45
C VAL A 209 -14.66 0.92 -12.63
N LEU A 210 -15.10 -0.18 -13.25
CA LEU A 210 -15.89 -1.20 -12.56
C LEU A 210 -15.07 -1.93 -11.49
N GLY A 211 -13.79 -2.20 -11.76
CA GLY A 211 -12.88 -2.80 -10.79
C GLY A 211 -12.70 -1.92 -9.56
N LEU A 212 -12.46 -0.61 -9.75
CA LEU A 212 -12.35 0.34 -8.64
C LEU A 212 -13.67 0.45 -7.86
N VAL A 213 -14.82 0.49 -8.54
CA VAL A 213 -16.13 0.48 -7.88
C VAL A 213 -16.27 -0.75 -6.98
N LEU A 214 -15.97 -1.95 -7.47
CA LEU A 214 -16.03 -3.19 -6.69
C LEU A 214 -15.09 -3.14 -5.47
N VAL A 215 -13.84 -2.70 -5.67
CA VAL A 215 -12.85 -2.57 -4.58
C VAL A 215 -13.31 -1.58 -3.53
N PHE A 216 -13.83 -0.41 -3.92
CA PHE A 216 -14.26 0.61 -2.96
C PHE A 216 -15.57 0.27 -2.26
N VAL A 217 -16.51 -0.42 -2.92
CA VAL A 217 -17.70 -0.98 -2.26
C VAL A 217 -17.28 -1.92 -1.14
N VAL A 218 -16.33 -2.82 -1.39
CA VAL A 218 -15.80 -3.72 -0.36
C VAL A 218 -15.00 -2.95 0.70
N PHE A 219 -14.16 -2.00 0.30
CA PHE A 219 -13.38 -1.18 1.23
C PHE A 219 -14.26 -0.43 2.23
N PHE A 220 -15.28 0.30 1.75
CA PHE A 220 -16.21 1.04 2.58
C PHE A 220 -17.17 0.13 3.33
N GLY A 221 -17.65 -0.96 2.72
CA GLY A 221 -18.52 -1.95 3.37
C GLY A 221 -17.82 -2.61 4.56
N LEU A 222 -16.57 -3.07 4.39
CA LEU A 222 -15.75 -3.57 5.49
C LEU A 222 -15.38 -2.43 6.46
N GLY A 223 -15.29 -1.19 5.99
CA GLY A 223 -15.10 0.04 6.75
C GLY A 223 -16.22 0.38 7.72
N ALA A 224 -17.45 -0.05 7.44
CA ALA A 224 -18.65 0.27 8.20
C ALA A 224 -18.79 -0.53 9.52
N LEU A 225 -17.95 -1.54 9.76
CA LEU A 225 -17.95 -2.29 11.01
C LEU A 225 -17.66 -1.37 12.22
N PRO A 226 -18.19 -1.67 13.42
CA PRO A 226 -17.91 -0.90 14.63
C PRO A 226 -16.41 -0.79 14.93
N GLN A 227 -15.95 0.33 15.47
CA GLN A 227 -14.51 0.55 15.74
C GLN A 227 -13.94 -0.50 16.70
N SER A 228 -14.67 -0.86 17.76
CA SER A 228 -14.29 -1.92 18.71
C SER A 228 -14.03 -3.27 18.04
N VAL A 229 -14.74 -3.56 16.95
CA VAL A 229 -14.57 -4.80 16.16
C VAL A 229 -13.40 -4.65 15.18
N LYS A 230 -13.27 -3.49 14.52
CA LYS A 230 -12.20 -3.22 13.55
C LYS A 230 -10.81 -3.11 14.16
N ASP A 231 -10.70 -2.84 15.45
CA ASP A 231 -9.43 -2.70 16.14
C ASP A 231 -8.89 -4.04 16.69
N ILE A 232 -9.69 -5.11 16.62
CA ILE A 232 -9.21 -6.48 16.83
C ILE A 232 -8.22 -6.82 15.71
N GLY A 233 -7.00 -7.23 16.09
CA GLY A 233 -5.91 -7.51 15.15
C GLY A 233 -6.30 -8.46 14.01
N LEU A 234 -6.92 -9.60 14.33
CA LEU A 234 -7.39 -10.57 13.35
C LEU A 234 -8.45 -9.99 12.42
N VAL A 235 -9.45 -9.29 12.97
CA VAL A 235 -10.53 -8.70 12.16
C VAL A 235 -9.95 -7.70 11.18
N ARG A 236 -9.02 -6.85 11.62
CA ARG A 236 -8.33 -5.90 10.76
C ARG A 236 -7.54 -6.62 9.67
N ALA A 237 -6.76 -7.63 10.02
CA ALA A 237 -5.99 -8.40 9.05
C ALA A 237 -6.89 -9.08 8.00
N LEU A 238 -7.99 -9.72 8.43
CA LEU A 238 -8.96 -10.34 7.53
C LEU A 238 -9.61 -9.33 6.59
N ARG A 239 -9.94 -8.12 7.06
CA ARG A 239 -10.53 -7.06 6.22
C ARG A 239 -9.60 -6.69 5.06
N TYR A 240 -8.32 -6.47 5.34
CA TYR A 240 -7.35 -6.10 4.31
C TYR A 240 -6.93 -7.30 3.44
N ALA A 241 -6.84 -8.51 3.99
CA ALA A 241 -6.61 -9.72 3.19
C ALA A 241 -7.77 -9.97 2.20
N LEU A 242 -9.01 -9.80 2.64
CA LEU A 242 -10.19 -9.90 1.79
C LEU A 242 -10.22 -8.80 0.73
N LEU A 243 -9.89 -7.56 1.08
CA LEU A 243 -9.78 -6.46 0.11
C LEU A 243 -8.78 -6.78 -1.00
N VAL A 244 -7.59 -7.30 -0.63
CA VAL A 244 -6.58 -7.72 -1.60
C VAL A 244 -7.09 -8.88 -2.45
N TRP A 245 -7.75 -9.87 -1.86
CA TRP A 245 -8.34 -10.97 -2.62
C TRP A 245 -9.39 -10.49 -3.63
N VAL A 246 -10.28 -9.58 -3.22
CA VAL A 246 -11.26 -8.97 -4.12
C VAL A 246 -10.57 -8.24 -5.26
N ALA A 247 -9.54 -7.44 -4.97
CA ALA A 247 -8.82 -6.72 -6.02
C ALA A 247 -8.05 -7.67 -6.96
N ALA A 248 -7.30 -8.63 -6.44
CA ALA A 248 -6.39 -9.46 -7.22
C ALA A 248 -7.06 -10.64 -7.93
N GLU A 249 -8.18 -11.15 -7.40
CA GLU A 249 -8.87 -12.36 -7.89
C GLU A 249 -10.35 -12.10 -8.19
N GLY A 250 -11.06 -11.41 -7.29
CA GLY A 250 -12.50 -11.17 -7.43
C GLY A 250 -12.86 -10.29 -8.63
N VAL A 251 -12.15 -9.18 -8.84
CA VAL A 251 -12.37 -8.29 -9.99
C VAL A 251 -12.10 -9.02 -11.31
N PRO A 252 -10.97 -9.74 -11.50
CA PRO A 252 -10.77 -10.61 -12.66
C PRO A 252 -11.88 -11.63 -12.89
N LEU A 253 -12.38 -12.26 -11.84
CA LEU A 253 -13.47 -13.24 -11.95
C LEU A 253 -14.76 -12.59 -12.48
N VAL A 254 -15.15 -11.44 -11.92
CA VAL A 254 -16.39 -10.72 -12.29
C VAL A 254 -16.28 -10.12 -13.69
N LEU A 255 -15.11 -9.59 -14.04
CA LEU A 255 -14.87 -8.88 -15.30
C LEU A 255 -14.16 -9.75 -16.35
N ARG A 256 -14.23 -11.09 -16.24
CA ARG A 256 -13.56 -12.06 -17.11
C ARG A 256 -13.77 -11.83 -18.62
N ARG A 257 -14.88 -11.18 -18.99
CA ARG A 257 -15.16 -10.78 -20.38
C ARG A 257 -14.09 -9.83 -20.96
N TRP A 258 -13.53 -8.97 -20.12
CA TRP A 258 -12.53 -7.96 -20.51
C TRP A 258 -11.12 -8.30 -20.02
N ILE A 259 -10.99 -9.12 -18.97
CA ILE A 259 -9.73 -9.63 -18.43
C ILE A 259 -9.78 -11.16 -18.34
N PRO A 260 -9.67 -11.86 -19.48
CA PRO A 260 -9.81 -13.32 -19.52
C PRO A 260 -8.69 -13.99 -18.72
N LYS A 261 -9.01 -15.15 -18.16
CA LYS A 261 -8.05 -15.98 -17.45
C LYS A 261 -7.01 -16.51 -18.45
N ASN A 262 -5.77 -16.69 -18.00
CA ASN A 262 -4.74 -17.23 -18.88
C ASN A 262 -5.11 -18.68 -19.28
N GLY A 263 -5.24 -18.93 -20.59
CA GLY A 263 -5.56 -20.26 -21.13
C GLY A 263 -7.04 -20.53 -21.42
N GLU A 264 -7.91 -19.54 -21.25
CA GLU A 264 -9.26 -19.47 -21.84
C GLU A 264 -9.23 -18.68 -23.16
#